data_AF-A0A1M4T172-F1
#
_entry.id   AF-A0A1M4T172-F1
#
_cell.length_a   1.000
_cell.length_b   1.000
_cell.length_c   1.000
_cell.angle_alpha   90.00
_cell.angle_beta   90.00
_cell.angle_gamma   90.00
#
_symmetry.space_group_name_H-M   'P 1'
#
loop_
_entity.id
_entity.type
_entity.pdbx_description
1 polymer ?
#
loop_
_entity_poly.entity_id
_entity_poly.type
_entity_poly.pdbx_seq_one_letter_code
_entity_poly.pdbx_strand_id
1 'polypeptide(L)' 'MKKVFSIIAIGAMTLSLSSYSLPETPSDCVRESLAIVESVADEFGDDLNGEFKNFYMAEYLDMYESCVNSL' A
#
# COMPACT_ATOMS: atom_id res chain seq x y z
N MET A 1 -4.23 -20.76 -40.49
CA MET A 1 -4.17 -20.41 -39.06
C MET A 1 -2.76 -19.97 -38.71
N LYS A 2 -2.60 -18.76 -38.15
CA LYS A 2 -1.73 -18.43 -36.99
C LYS A 2 -1.72 -16.92 -36.82
N LYS A 3 -2.53 -16.44 -35.88
CA LYS A 3 -2.51 -15.06 -35.40
C LYS A 3 -1.26 -14.91 -34.54
N VAL A 4 -0.34 -14.05 -34.93
CA VAL A 4 0.83 -13.69 -34.12
C VAL A 4 0.34 -12.66 -33.11
N PHE A 5 -0.04 -13.12 -31.92
CA PHE A 5 -0.29 -12.24 -30.79
C PHE A 5 1.07 -11.74 -30.30
N SER A 6 1.42 -10.50 -30.64
CA SER A 6 2.52 -9.78 -29.99
C SER A 6 2.13 -9.54 -28.53
N ILE A 7 2.74 -10.31 -27.65
CA ILE A 7 2.70 -10.09 -26.21
C ILE A 7 3.53 -8.83 -25.98
N ILE A 8 2.85 -7.69 -25.80
CA ILE A 8 3.48 -6.48 -25.30
C ILE A 8 3.94 -6.82 -23.88
N ALA A 9 5.24 -7.01 -23.71
CA ALA A 9 5.88 -7.10 -22.42
C ALA A 9 5.74 -5.75 -21.71
N ILE A 10 4.63 -5.57 -20.99
CA ILE A 10 4.49 -4.53 -19.97
C ILE A 10 5.24 -5.05 -18.74
N GLY A 11 6.57 -5.06 -18.86
CA GLY A 11 7.46 -5.63 -17.87
C GLY A 11 8.59 -4.66 -17.60
N ALA A 12 8.26 -3.57 -16.92
CA ALA A 12 9.14 -2.75 -16.08
C ALA A 12 8.52 -1.34 -15.96
N MET A 13 7.49 -1.21 -15.11
CA MET A 13 7.36 0.05 -14.38
C MET A 13 8.56 0.07 -13.43
N THR A 14 9.68 0.61 -13.90
CA THR A 14 10.80 0.95 -13.02
C THR A 14 10.27 2.03 -12.08
N LEU A 15 9.80 1.61 -10.91
CA LEU A 15 9.67 2.46 -9.73
C LEU A 15 11.08 2.88 -9.32
N SER A 16 11.69 3.76 -10.11
CA SER A 16 12.84 4.55 -9.72
C SER A 16 12.31 5.64 -8.79
N LEU A 17 11.82 5.24 -7.61
CA LEU A 17 11.65 6.15 -6.50
C LEU A 17 13.05 6.54 -6.04
N SER A 18 13.47 7.68 -6.57
CA SER A 18 14.66 8.42 -6.18
C SER A 18 14.70 8.47 -4.65
N SER A 19 15.71 7.84 -4.06
CA SER A 19 15.95 7.78 -2.62
C SER A 19 16.38 9.15 -2.09
N TYR A 20 15.45 10.10 -2.04
CA TYR A 20 15.50 11.21 -1.11
C TYR A 20 14.66 10.80 0.09
N SER A 21 15.24 10.05 1.02
CA SER A 21 14.63 9.83 2.33
C SER A 21 14.73 11.16 3.09
N LEU A 22 13.75 12.03 2.90
CA LEU A 22 13.44 13.01 3.92
C LEU A 22 13.19 12.23 5.23
N PRO A 23 13.57 12.78 6.39
CA PRO A 23 13.22 12.14 7.65
C PRO A 23 11.71 11.89 7.62
N GLU A 24 11.32 10.63 7.78
CA GLU A 24 9.90 10.27 7.84
C GLU A 24 9.24 11.14 8.92
N THR A 25 8.06 11.65 8.61
CA THR A 25 7.29 12.43 9.56
C THR A 25 6.14 11.58 10.10
N PRO A 26 5.59 11.90 11.27
CA PRO A 26 4.37 11.24 11.73
C PRO A 26 3.23 11.30 10.70
N SER A 27 3.15 12.38 9.89
CA SER A 27 2.19 12.46 8.79
C SER A 27 2.46 11.47 7.65
N ASP A 28 3.72 11.15 7.36
CA ASP A 28 4.06 10.15 6.35
C ASP A 28 3.64 8.76 6.86
N CYS A 29 3.87 8.44 8.13
CA CYS A 29 3.39 7.19 8.75
C CYS A 29 1.87 7.05 8.66
N VAL A 30 1.10 8.10 8.97
CA VAL A 30 -0.37 8.07 8.81
C VAL A 30 -0.75 7.74 7.37
N ARG A 31 -0.13 8.41 6.39
CA ARG A 31 -0.45 8.24 4.97
C ARG A 31 -0.12 6.83 4.49
N GLU A 32 1.03 6.29 4.85
CA GLU A 32 1.46 4.96 4.41
C GLU A 32 0.64 3.85 5.05
N SER A 33 0.41 3.91 6.37
CA SER A 33 -0.41 2.91 7.06
C SER A 33 -1.85 2.91 6.54
N LEU A 34 -2.44 4.08 6.28
CA LEU A 34 -3.78 4.15 5.66
C LEU A 34 -3.78 3.57 4.24
N ALA A 35 -2.81 3.94 3.41
CA ALA A 35 -2.75 3.45 2.03
C ALA A 35 -2.63 1.92 1.96
N ILE A 36 -1.89 1.31 2.88
CA ILE A 36 -1.73 -0.15 2.94
C ILE A 36 -3.02 -0.81 3.40
N VAL A 37 -3.65 -0.30 4.45
CA VAL A 37 -4.94 -0.83 4.94
C VAL A 37 -6.05 -0.70 3.89
N GLU A 38 -6.12 0.44 3.18
CA GLU A 38 -7.03 0.64 2.06
C GLU A 38 -6.77 -0.35 0.92
N SER A 39 -5.50 -0.58 0.57
CA SER A 39 -5.14 -1.55 -0.47
C SER A 39 -5.54 -2.98 -0.11
N VAL A 40 -5.34 -3.39 1.14
CA VAL A 40 -5.72 -4.73 1.59
C VAL A 40 -7.24 -4.88 1.56
N ALA A 41 -7.98 -3.90 2.07
CA ALA A 41 -9.43 -3.93 2.04
C ALA A 41 -10.00 -3.99 0.61
N ASP A 42 -9.42 -3.25 -0.33
CA ASP A 42 -9.80 -3.29 -1.74
C ASP A 42 -9.52 -4.68 -2.38
N GLU A 43 -8.39 -5.30 -2.05
CA GLU A 43 -8.03 -6.64 -2.53
C GLU A 43 -9.04 -7.71 -2.08
N PHE A 44 -9.54 -7.60 -0.85
CA PHE A 44 -10.54 -8.51 -0.30
C PHE A 44 -12.01 -8.09 -0.59
N GLY A 45 -12.22 -6.89 -1.14
CA GLY A 45 -13.55 -6.35 -1.39
C GLY A 45 -14.32 -5.92 -0.14
N ASP A 46 -13.59 -5.59 0.93
CA ASP A 46 -14.14 -5.22 2.22
C ASP A 46 -14.38 -3.70 2.33
N ASP A 47 -15.45 -3.31 3.04
CA ASP A 47 -15.63 -1.93 3.49
C ASP A 47 -14.84 -1.72 4.79
N LEU A 48 -13.90 -0.76 4.78
CA LEU A 48 -13.14 -0.35 5.97
C LEU A 48 -14.01 0.10 7.14
N ASN A 49 -15.25 0.51 6.89
CA ASN A 49 -16.22 0.89 7.91
C ASN A 49 -17.28 -0.19 8.18
N GLY A 50 -17.15 -1.35 7.56
CA GLY A 50 -18.08 -2.48 7.66
C GLY A 50 -17.73 -3.47 8.77
N GLU A 51 -18.00 -4.74 8.52
CA GLU A 51 -17.88 -5.85 9.47
C GLU A 51 -16.45 -5.99 10.04
N PHE A 52 -15.43 -5.78 9.21
CA PHE A 52 -14.03 -5.94 9.57
C PHE A 52 -13.33 -4.64 10.01
N LYS A 53 -14.07 -3.57 10.28
CA LYS A 53 -13.51 -2.28 10.69
C LYS A 53 -12.47 -2.39 11.81
N ASN A 54 -12.74 -3.20 12.83
CA ASN A 54 -11.82 -3.36 13.96
C ASN A 54 -10.53 -4.08 13.59
N PHE A 55 -10.58 -5.01 12.62
CA PHE A 55 -9.40 -5.68 12.09
C PHE A 55 -8.52 -4.67 11.35
N TYR A 56 -9.09 -3.93 10.39
CA TYR A 56 -8.35 -2.92 9.63
C TYR A 56 -7.83 -1.76 10.49
N MET A 57 -8.56 -1.39 11.54
CA MET A 57 -8.06 -0.42 12.52
C MET A 57 -6.85 -0.95 13.32
N ALA A 58 -6.84 -2.24 13.68
CA ALA A 58 -5.72 -2.85 14.37
C ALA A 58 -4.47 -2.90 13.46
N GLU A 59 -4.64 -3.30 12.19
CA GLU A 59 -3.56 -3.29 11.20
C GLU A 59 -3.03 -1.86 10.98
N TYR A 60 -3.91 -0.86 10.85
CA TYR A 60 -3.50 0.54 10.74
C TYR A 60 -2.63 0.97 11.93
N LEU A 61 -3.05 0.65 13.15
CA LEU A 61 -2.34 1.05 14.37
C LEU A 61 -0.98 0.35 14.50
N ASP A 62 -0.90 -0.95 14.20
CA ASP A 62 0.36 -1.71 14.25
C ASP A 62 1.38 -1.16 13.26
N MET A 63 0.93 -0.90 12.02
CA MET A 63 1.78 -0.30 10.99
C MET A 63 2.21 1.13 11.33
N TYR A 64 1.29 1.94 11.85
CA TYR A 64 1.58 3.31 12.24
C TYR A 64 2.59 3.36 13.39
N GLU A 65 2.40 2.52 14.41
CA GLU A 65 3.32 2.42 15.54
C GLU A 65 4.71 1.96 15.11
N SER A 66 4.78 0.96 14.22
CA SER A 66 6.04 0.48 13.65
C SER A 66 6.80 1.60 12.91
N CYS A 67 6.10 2.37 12.08
CA CYS A 67 6.67 3.51 11.35
C CYS A 67 7.11 4.64 12.28
N VAL A 68 6.29 5.01 13.27
CA VAL A 68 6.65 6.09 14.21
C VAL A 68 7.86 5.70 15.06
N ASN A 69 8.01 4.41 15.39
CA ASN A 69 9.15 3.90 16.15
C ASN A 69 10.45 3.81 15.33
N SER A 70 10.39 3.93 13.99
CA SER A 70 11.57 3.97 13.12
C SER A 70 12.08 5.39 12.79
N LEU A 71 11.39 6.43 13.28
CA LEU A 71 11.75 7.85 13.10
C LEU A 71 13.01 8.28 13.84
#